data_AF-A0A1Q7UBA1-F1
#
_entry.id   AF-A0A1Q7UBA1-F1
#
_cell.length_a   1.000
_cell.length_b   1.000
_cell.length_c   1.000
_cell.angle_alpha   90.00
_cell.angle_beta   90.00
_cell.angle_gamma   90.00
#
_symmetry.space_group_name_H-M   'P 1'
#
loop_
_entity.id
_entity.type
_entity.pdbx_description
1 polymer ?
#
loop_
_entity_poly.entity_id
_entity_poly.type
_entity_poly.pdbx_seq_one_letter_code
_entity_poly.pdbx_strand_id
1 'polypeptide(L)'
;MFIAAALALAAAALADPGDKGKGKAQGKNKFSFQLVNTDNRCDGSGAWATLNETRTYQVHDNGDGTFRLRRVDKGTFTTLAGTSPGNCTTNKSKHGHLIRAGVTGRFGGYLEGTITGGTFNKKATCAAACFTSDFITAFFGAGATFSCDVNSTDCKFNFNYTAPSRSANRPRLLVRHWQDRGKGAGSMLQEVFHGDIASS
;
A
#
# COMPACT_ATOMS: atom_id res chain seq x y z
N MET A 1 -13.10 -5.63 -26.29
CA MET A 1 -11.78 -6.30 -26.28
C MET A 1 -11.07 -5.85 -25.01
N PHE A 2 -11.13 -6.65 -23.94
CA PHE A 2 -10.49 -6.33 -22.66
C PHE A 2 -9.05 -6.81 -22.70
N ILE A 3 -8.08 -5.89 -22.62
CA ILE A 3 -6.67 -6.25 -22.50
C ILE A 3 -6.39 -6.43 -21.01
N ALA A 4 -6.22 -7.69 -20.60
CA ALA A 4 -5.58 -8.06 -19.36
C ALA A 4 -4.11 -7.61 -19.43
N ALA A 5 -3.74 -6.58 -18.68
CA ALA A 5 -2.35 -6.19 -18.53
C ALA A 5 -1.72 -7.04 -17.42
N ALA A 6 -1.05 -8.12 -17.82
CA ALA A 6 -0.17 -8.89 -16.97
C ALA A 6 1.04 -8.01 -16.59
N LEU A 7 1.24 -7.76 -15.30
CA LEU A 7 2.40 -7.03 -14.80
C LEU A 7 3.60 -8.00 -14.73
N ALA A 8 4.57 -7.82 -15.63
CA ALA A 8 5.83 -8.55 -15.60
C ALA A 8 6.77 -7.93 -14.55
N LEU A 9 7.21 -8.75 -13.58
CA LEU A 9 8.12 -8.35 -12.52
C LEU A 9 9.57 -8.70 -12.92
N ALA A 10 10.43 -7.70 -13.07
CA ALA A 10 11.88 -7.92 -13.25
C ALA A 10 12.53 -8.16 -11.88
N ALA A 11 12.97 -9.39 -11.63
CA ALA A 11 13.73 -9.76 -10.44
C ALA A 11 15.21 -9.47 -10.65
N ALA A 12 15.77 -8.51 -9.90
CA ALA A 12 17.21 -8.45 -9.66
C ALA A 12 17.50 -9.22 -8.36
N ALA A 13 17.95 -10.47 -8.51
CA ALA A 13 18.47 -11.26 -7.41
C ALA A 13 19.90 -10.83 -7.09
N LEU A 14 20.12 -10.32 -5.88
CA LEU A 14 21.41 -10.41 -5.21
C LEU A 14 21.18 -11.18 -3.91
N ALA A 15 21.78 -12.37 -3.84
CA ALA A 15 21.79 -13.21 -2.67
C ALA A 15 22.74 -12.63 -1.61
N ASP A 16 22.29 -12.63 -0.36
CA ASP A 16 23.16 -12.61 0.82
C ASP A 16 22.58 -13.61 1.84
N PRO A 17 23.30 -14.69 2.20
CA PRO A 17 22.87 -15.65 3.20
C PRO A 17 23.22 -15.14 4.60
N GLY A 18 22.36 -14.29 5.15
CA GLY A 18 22.52 -13.71 6.48
C GLY A 18 21.42 -14.12 7.46
N ASP A 19 21.60 -15.27 8.11
CA ASP A 19 20.85 -15.67 9.30
C ASP A 19 20.87 -14.53 10.35
N LYS A 20 19.70 -13.96 10.65
CA LYS A 20 19.24 -13.38 11.94
C LYS A 20 18.09 -12.39 11.74
N GLY A 21 16.94 -12.89 11.31
CA GLY A 21 15.66 -12.19 11.40
C GLY A 21 14.76 -12.79 12.48
N LYS A 22 15.19 -12.85 13.75
CA LYS A 22 14.27 -13.19 14.85
C LYS A 22 13.25 -12.06 15.00
N GLY A 23 12.14 -12.15 14.27
CA GLY A 23 10.99 -11.27 14.44
C GLY A 23 10.52 -11.32 15.88
N LYS A 24 10.68 -10.21 16.61
CA LYS A 24 10.14 -10.07 17.97
C LYS A 24 8.64 -10.32 17.92
N ALA A 25 8.14 -11.25 18.73
CA ALA A 25 6.73 -11.55 18.86
C ALA A 25 5.96 -10.29 19.31
N GLN A 26 5.32 -9.61 18.36
CA GLN A 26 4.38 -8.52 18.65
C GLN A 26 2.97 -9.09 18.54
N GLY A 27 2.13 -8.97 19.59
CA GLY A 27 0.71 -9.38 19.56
C GLY A 27 0.45 -10.86 19.22
N LYS A 28 -0.77 -11.36 19.45
CA LYS A 28 -1.06 -12.78 19.22
C LYS A 28 -0.97 -13.20 17.74
N ASN A 29 -1.05 -12.30 16.75
CA ASN A 29 -0.93 -12.59 15.29
C ASN A 29 -0.51 -11.34 14.48
N LYS A 30 0.64 -10.72 14.78
CA LYS A 30 1.13 -9.54 14.06
C LYS A 30 2.48 -9.83 13.42
N PHE A 31 2.64 -9.43 12.15
CA PHE A 31 3.82 -9.70 11.34
C PHE A 31 4.26 -8.42 10.65
N SER A 32 5.52 -8.02 10.83
CA SER A 32 6.04 -6.76 10.28
C SER A 32 7.18 -7.03 9.32
N PHE A 33 7.14 -6.34 8.18
CA PHE A 33 8.11 -6.45 7.09
C PHE A 33 8.54 -5.07 6.65
N GLN A 34 9.82 -4.93 6.26
CA GLN A 34 10.31 -3.75 5.57
C GLN A 34 10.19 -4.00 4.07
N LEU A 35 9.72 -2.99 3.32
CA LEU A 35 9.65 -3.08 1.87
C LEU A 35 9.79 -1.71 1.21
N VAL A 36 10.28 -1.75 -0.03
CA VAL A 36 10.35 -0.61 -0.94
C VAL A 36 9.34 -0.88 -2.05
N ASN A 37 8.48 0.10 -2.32
CA ASN A 37 7.47 0.00 -3.38
C ASN A 37 7.23 1.37 -4.03
N THR A 38 6.38 1.44 -5.04
CA THR A 38 5.87 2.67 -5.61
C THR A 38 4.38 2.82 -5.32
N ASP A 39 3.93 4.07 -5.21
CA ASP A 39 2.50 4.41 -5.15
C ASP A 39 2.03 5.10 -6.43
N ASN A 40 0.80 4.80 -6.84
CA ASN A 40 0.24 5.23 -8.11
C ASN A 40 -0.68 6.44 -7.97
N ARG A 41 -0.81 7.19 -9.06
CA ARG A 41 -1.74 8.33 -9.15
C ARG A 41 -3.20 7.84 -9.06
N CYS A 42 -4.12 8.74 -8.71
CA CYS A 42 -5.54 8.41 -8.57
C CYS A 42 -6.24 7.97 -9.87
N ASP A 43 -5.60 8.13 -11.03
CA ASP A 43 -6.06 7.62 -12.32
C ASP A 43 -5.40 6.28 -12.71
N GLY A 44 -4.51 5.75 -11.87
CA GLY A 44 -3.74 4.54 -12.12
C GLY A 44 -2.67 4.67 -13.21
N SER A 45 -2.43 5.85 -13.78
CA SER A 45 -1.58 6.01 -14.97
C SER A 45 -0.08 5.85 -14.70
N GLY A 46 0.33 5.61 -13.45
CA GLY A 46 1.69 5.28 -13.06
C GLY A 46 2.09 5.85 -11.71
N ALA A 47 3.33 5.57 -11.32
CA ALA A 47 3.86 5.94 -10.01
C ALA A 47 4.06 7.45 -9.87
N TRP A 48 3.78 8.00 -8.68
CA TRP A 48 4.10 9.38 -8.28
C TRP A 48 5.14 9.46 -7.16
N ALA A 49 5.35 8.36 -6.42
CA ALA A 49 6.35 8.30 -5.37
C ALA A 49 6.93 6.89 -5.18
N THR A 50 8.17 6.85 -4.69
CA THR A 50 8.77 5.66 -4.08
C THR A 50 8.53 5.69 -2.57
N LEU A 51 8.07 4.58 -2.01
CA LEU A 51 7.79 4.37 -0.60
C LEU A 51 8.89 3.53 0.04
N ASN A 52 9.33 3.93 1.23
CA ASN A 52 10.09 3.08 2.14
C ASN A 52 9.21 2.83 3.36
N GLU A 53 8.76 1.59 3.55
CA GLU A 53 7.69 1.32 4.50
C GLU A 53 7.94 0.12 5.40
N THR A 54 7.45 0.26 6.63
CA THR A 54 7.16 -0.86 7.51
C THR A 54 5.71 -1.25 7.34
N ARG A 55 5.48 -2.39 6.70
CA ARG A 55 4.17 -3.01 6.56
C ARG A 55 3.92 -3.98 7.70
N THR A 56 2.74 -3.88 8.31
CA THR A 56 2.35 -4.72 9.43
C THR A 56 1.01 -5.39 9.16
N TYR A 57 1.01 -6.71 9.08
CA TYR A 57 -0.20 -7.52 8.99
C TYR A 57 -0.67 -7.91 10.39
N GLN A 58 -1.97 -7.82 10.62
CA GLN A 58 -2.66 -8.27 11.82
C GLN A 58 -3.77 -9.21 11.38
N VAL A 59 -3.74 -10.44 11.86
CA VAL A 59 -4.74 -11.46 11.55
C VAL A 59 -5.65 -11.67 12.74
N HIS A 60 -6.95 -11.55 12.52
CA HIS A 60 -7.98 -11.89 13.47
C HIS A 60 -8.85 -13.01 12.91
N ASP A 61 -9.05 -14.05 13.70
CA ASP A 61 -9.96 -15.16 13.38
C ASP A 61 -11.38 -14.73 13.76
N ASN A 62 -12.30 -14.80 12.79
CA ASN A 62 -13.69 -14.40 12.99
C ASN A 62 -14.53 -15.51 13.66
N GLY A 63 -13.98 -16.73 13.81
CA GLY A 63 -14.68 -17.88 14.42
C GLY A 63 -15.63 -18.63 13.48
N ASP A 64 -15.71 -18.22 12.21
CA ASP A 64 -16.59 -18.78 11.18
C ASP A 64 -15.81 -19.42 10.01
N GLY A 65 -14.50 -19.62 10.17
CA GLY A 65 -13.60 -20.10 9.13
C GLY A 65 -13.06 -18.99 8.21
N THR A 66 -13.40 -17.74 8.46
CA THR A 66 -12.84 -16.57 7.77
C THR A 66 -11.89 -15.78 8.69
N PHE A 67 -11.02 -14.97 8.08
CA PHE A 67 -10.04 -14.19 8.82
C PHE A 67 -10.04 -12.74 8.39
N ARG A 68 -10.15 -11.83 9.34
CA ARG A 68 -9.93 -10.41 9.10
C ARG A 68 -8.42 -10.14 9.01
N LEU A 69 -7.97 -9.61 7.88
CA LEU A 69 -6.62 -9.11 7.70
C LEU A 69 -6.62 -7.60 7.75
N ARG A 70 -5.88 -7.03 8.70
CA ARG A 70 -5.57 -5.59 8.73
C ARG A 70 -4.10 -5.38 8.42
N ARG A 71 -3.83 -4.73 7.28
CA ARG A 71 -2.53 -4.21 6.87
C ARG A 71 -2.39 -2.77 7.35
N VAL A 72 -1.31 -2.45 8.05
CA VAL A 72 -0.96 -1.09 8.46
C VAL A 72 0.40 -0.76 7.88
N ASP A 73 0.45 0.30 7.09
CA ASP A 73 1.68 0.76 6.44
C ASP A 73 2.09 2.09 7.06
N LYS A 74 3.37 2.22 7.38
CA LYS A 74 3.97 3.45 7.91
C LYS A 74 5.35 3.64 7.32
N GLY A 75 5.66 4.84 6.89
CA GLY A 75 6.97 5.08 6.30
C GLY A 75 7.19 6.49 5.77
N THR A 76 8.10 6.57 4.83
CA THR A 76 8.40 7.78 4.07
C THR A 76 8.10 7.57 2.60
N PHE A 77 7.84 8.66 1.91
CA PHE A 77 7.74 8.68 0.46
C PHE A 77 8.75 9.68 -0.11
N THR A 78 9.29 9.39 -1.29
CA THR A 78 10.05 10.34 -2.10
C THR A 78 9.34 10.52 -3.43
N THR A 79 9.08 11.78 -3.80
CA THR A 79 8.35 12.11 -5.02
C THR A 79 9.15 11.79 -6.27
N LEU A 80 8.45 11.32 -7.30
CA LEU A 80 8.91 11.22 -8.67
C LEU A 80 8.43 12.45 -9.44
N ALA A 81 9.21 12.95 -10.39
CA ALA A 81 8.79 14.10 -11.19
C ALA A 81 7.66 13.69 -12.14
N GLY A 82 6.63 14.52 -12.28
CA GLY A 82 5.53 14.27 -13.21
C GLY A 82 4.21 14.87 -12.75
N THR A 83 3.11 14.24 -13.15
CA THR A 83 1.76 14.59 -12.72
C THR A 83 1.57 14.30 -11.22
N SER A 84 0.92 15.21 -10.50
CA SER A 84 0.65 15.03 -9.06
C SER A 84 -0.32 13.87 -8.79
N PRO A 85 -0.27 13.21 -7.61
CA PRO A 85 -1.10 12.06 -7.29
C PRO A 85 -2.60 12.33 -7.38
N GLY A 86 -3.02 13.55 -7.07
CA GLY A 86 -4.42 13.97 -7.04
C GLY A 86 -4.94 14.60 -8.33
N ASN A 87 -4.15 14.69 -9.40
CA ASN A 87 -4.58 15.29 -10.67
C ASN A 87 -5.38 14.31 -11.54
N CYS A 88 -6.61 13.98 -11.10
CA CYS A 88 -7.56 13.16 -11.84
C CYS A 88 -8.98 13.72 -11.71
N THR A 89 -9.84 13.41 -12.68
CA THR A 89 -11.21 13.91 -12.75
C THR A 89 -12.07 13.52 -11.53
N THR A 90 -11.77 12.40 -10.89
CA THR A 90 -12.46 11.88 -9.70
C THR A 90 -12.11 12.65 -8.44
N ASN A 91 -10.93 13.30 -8.37
CA ASN A 91 -10.59 14.17 -7.24
C ASN A 91 -11.31 15.51 -7.36
N LYS A 92 -12.21 15.80 -6.42
CA LYS A 92 -12.99 17.05 -6.38
C LYS A 92 -12.40 18.12 -5.45
N SER A 93 -11.27 17.83 -4.81
CA SER A 93 -10.64 18.74 -3.85
C SER A 93 -9.60 19.66 -4.51
N LYS A 94 -8.99 20.56 -3.73
CA LYS A 94 -7.89 21.41 -4.23
C LYS A 94 -6.68 20.53 -4.54
N HIS A 95 -6.25 20.52 -5.80
CA HIS A 95 -5.09 19.80 -6.26
C HIS A 95 -4.17 20.71 -7.09
N GLY A 96 -2.95 20.25 -7.33
CA GLY A 96 -2.07 20.86 -8.31
C GLY A 96 -2.02 20.05 -9.60
N HIS A 97 -1.08 20.39 -10.47
CA HIS A 97 -0.88 19.73 -11.76
C HIS A 97 0.37 18.85 -11.78
N LEU A 98 1.51 19.42 -11.36
CA LEU A 98 2.81 18.80 -11.45
C LEU A 98 3.48 18.71 -10.08
N ILE A 99 4.36 17.72 -9.94
CA ILE A 99 5.20 17.49 -8.77
C ILE A 99 6.66 17.34 -9.21
N ARG A 100 7.58 17.91 -8.43
CA ARG A 100 9.03 17.76 -8.63
C ARG A 100 9.53 16.50 -7.94
N ALA A 101 10.57 15.88 -8.49
CA ALA A 101 11.24 14.75 -7.84
C ALA A 101 11.99 15.15 -6.57
N GLY A 102 12.22 14.18 -5.68
CA GLY A 102 13.14 14.31 -4.55
C GLY A 102 12.58 14.99 -3.30
N VAL A 103 11.29 15.32 -3.27
CA VAL A 103 10.65 15.77 -2.03
C VAL A 103 10.34 14.55 -1.18
N THR A 104 10.88 14.50 0.04
CA THR A 104 10.52 13.45 0.99
C THR A 104 9.44 13.92 1.96
N GLY A 105 8.44 13.08 2.19
CA GLY A 105 7.45 13.25 3.23
C GLY A 105 7.24 11.97 4.05
N ARG A 106 6.21 11.99 4.88
CA ARG A 106 5.77 10.82 5.66
C ARG A 106 4.45 10.33 5.10
N PHE A 107 4.24 9.03 5.19
CA PHE A 107 2.93 8.47 4.91
C PHE A 107 2.56 7.42 5.95
N GLY A 108 1.26 7.18 6.05
CA GLY A 108 0.74 6.08 6.83
C GLY A 108 -0.72 5.83 6.54
N GLY A 109 -1.12 4.59 6.74
CA GLY A 109 -2.48 4.19 6.49
C GLY A 109 -2.76 2.76 6.84
N TYR A 110 -3.92 2.30 6.40
CA TYR A 110 -4.31 0.92 6.54
C TYR A 110 -5.08 0.45 5.32
N LEU A 111 -5.06 -0.86 5.13
CA LEU A 111 -5.97 -1.61 4.28
C LEU A 111 -6.51 -2.77 5.11
N GLU A 112 -7.80 -3.05 5.01
CA GLU A 112 -8.45 -4.09 5.79
C GLU A 112 -9.50 -4.80 4.95
N GLY A 113 -9.51 -6.13 5.03
CA GLY A 113 -10.49 -6.98 4.37
C GLY A 113 -10.54 -8.38 4.98
N THR A 114 -11.29 -9.28 4.38
CA THR A 114 -11.49 -10.65 4.85
C THR A 114 -10.83 -11.65 3.90
N ILE A 115 -10.19 -12.64 4.50
CA ILE A 115 -9.61 -13.81 3.85
C ILE A 115 -10.58 -14.97 4.00
N THR A 116 -10.84 -15.67 2.90
CA THR A 116 -11.68 -16.88 2.82
C THR A 116 -10.93 -18.00 2.10
N GLY A 117 -11.35 -19.25 2.28
CA GLY A 117 -10.81 -20.40 1.52
C GLY A 117 -9.40 -20.84 1.89
N GLY A 118 -8.86 -20.40 3.02
CA GLY A 118 -7.51 -20.73 3.48
C GLY A 118 -7.47 -21.18 4.94
N THR A 119 -6.33 -21.73 5.37
CA THR A 119 -6.09 -22.12 6.78
C THR A 119 -4.92 -21.32 7.34
N PHE A 120 -5.17 -20.57 8.41
CA PHE A 120 -4.14 -19.72 8.99
C PHE A 120 -3.00 -20.52 9.65
N ASN A 121 -1.83 -20.49 9.04
CA ASN A 121 -0.59 -21.01 9.59
C ASN A 121 0.24 -19.89 10.23
N LYS A 122 0.05 -19.69 11.54
CA LYS A 122 0.80 -18.70 12.32
C LYS A 122 2.33 -18.90 12.29
N LYS A 123 2.80 -20.12 12.04
CA LYS A 123 4.23 -20.47 12.01
C LYS A 123 4.85 -20.30 10.62
N ALA A 124 4.05 -19.94 9.62
CA ALA A 124 4.57 -19.65 8.29
C ALA A 124 5.59 -18.51 8.32
N THR A 125 6.45 -18.51 7.32
CA THR A 125 7.42 -17.43 7.08
C THR A 125 7.17 -16.87 5.70
N CYS A 126 7.60 -15.64 5.49
CA CYS A 126 7.49 -14.96 4.21
C CYS A 126 8.86 -14.36 3.89
N ALA A 127 9.27 -14.43 2.63
CA ALA A 127 10.53 -13.84 2.20
C ALA A 127 10.53 -12.31 2.44
N ALA A 128 11.73 -11.72 2.49
CA ALA A 128 11.87 -10.27 2.56
C ALA A 128 11.22 -9.60 1.33
N ALA A 129 10.61 -8.43 1.57
CA ALA A 129 9.56 -7.82 0.75
C ALA A 129 8.27 -8.67 0.65
N CYS A 130 7.66 -8.96 1.81
CA CYS A 130 6.40 -9.71 1.90
C CYS A 130 5.19 -8.83 1.51
N PHE A 131 4.85 -8.78 0.22
CA PHE A 131 3.65 -8.09 -0.24
C PHE A 131 2.38 -8.85 0.20
N THR A 132 1.21 -8.21 0.02
CA THR A 132 -0.05 -8.75 0.58
C THR A 132 -0.36 -10.14 0.01
N SER A 133 -0.15 -10.33 -1.29
CA SER A 133 -0.32 -11.62 -1.98
C SER A 133 0.62 -12.70 -1.44
N ASP A 134 1.89 -12.35 -1.20
CA ASP A 134 2.89 -13.28 -0.65
C ASP A 134 2.53 -13.69 0.77
N PHE A 135 2.10 -12.72 1.58
CA PHE A 135 1.63 -12.95 2.94
C PHE A 135 0.43 -13.89 2.96
N ILE A 136 -0.59 -13.62 2.13
CA ILE A 136 -1.79 -14.46 2.05
C ILE A 136 -1.41 -15.88 1.61
N THR A 137 -0.60 -16.00 0.55
CA THR A 137 -0.17 -17.32 0.03
C THR A 137 0.60 -18.11 1.09
N ALA A 138 1.56 -17.48 1.77
CA ALA A 138 2.39 -18.15 2.77
C ALA A 138 1.62 -18.53 4.05
N PHE A 139 0.75 -17.64 4.53
CA PHE A 139 0.07 -17.81 5.81
C PHE A 139 -1.31 -18.49 5.71
N PHE A 140 -1.94 -18.53 4.54
CA PHE A 140 -3.29 -19.10 4.36
C PHE A 140 -3.38 -20.14 3.24
N GLY A 141 -2.35 -20.24 2.38
CA GLY A 141 -2.30 -21.11 1.23
C GLY A 141 -2.74 -20.42 -0.07
N ALA A 142 -2.30 -20.94 -1.21
CA ALA A 142 -2.55 -20.35 -2.53
C ALA A 142 -4.03 -20.32 -2.96
N GLY A 143 -4.91 -21.11 -2.30
CA GLY A 143 -6.35 -21.09 -2.52
C GLY A 143 -7.10 -19.99 -1.76
N ALA A 144 -6.42 -19.26 -0.87
CA ALA A 144 -7.03 -18.22 -0.08
C ALA A 144 -7.39 -17.01 -0.96
N THR A 145 -8.60 -16.49 -0.77
CA THR A 145 -9.09 -15.28 -1.45
C THR A 145 -9.19 -14.13 -0.48
N PHE A 146 -8.69 -12.96 -0.86
CA PHE A 146 -8.78 -11.74 -0.07
C PHE A 146 -9.74 -10.75 -0.71
N SER A 147 -10.66 -10.22 0.09
CA SER A 147 -11.74 -9.33 -0.39
C SER A 147 -11.26 -8.05 -1.07
N CYS A 148 -10.04 -7.58 -0.80
CA CYS A 148 -9.50 -6.40 -1.48
C CYS A 148 -8.92 -6.70 -2.88
N ASP A 149 -8.76 -7.96 -3.27
CA ASP A 149 -8.21 -8.36 -4.57
C ASP A 149 -9.31 -8.81 -5.56
N VAL A 150 -10.58 -8.82 -5.14
CA VAL A 150 -11.74 -9.27 -5.92
C VAL A 150 -12.89 -8.26 -5.82
N ASN A 151 -13.94 -8.42 -6.64
CA ASN A 151 -15.16 -7.64 -6.49
C ASN A 151 -15.81 -7.93 -5.12
N SER A 152 -15.73 -6.99 -4.19
CA SER A 152 -16.26 -7.13 -2.84
C SER A 152 -16.61 -5.78 -2.24
N THR A 153 -17.55 -5.76 -1.30
CA THR A 153 -17.82 -4.60 -0.44
C THR A 153 -16.99 -4.62 0.85
N ASP A 154 -16.36 -5.74 1.18
CA ASP A 154 -15.65 -5.96 2.44
C ASP A 154 -14.15 -5.65 2.30
N CYS A 155 -13.84 -4.54 1.63
CA CYS A 155 -12.51 -3.93 1.66
C CYS A 155 -12.66 -2.49 2.14
N LYS A 156 -11.69 -2.00 2.91
CA LYS A 156 -11.60 -0.60 3.30
C LYS A 156 -10.15 -0.19 3.46
N PHE A 157 -9.87 1.06 3.11
CA PHE A 157 -8.53 1.60 3.25
C PHE A 157 -8.54 3.10 3.49
N ASN A 158 -7.43 3.62 4.02
CA ASN A 158 -7.20 5.04 4.19
C ASN A 158 -5.69 5.26 4.32
N PHE A 159 -5.09 5.92 3.33
CA PHE A 159 -3.70 6.30 3.28
C PHE A 159 -3.57 7.82 3.26
N ASN A 160 -2.67 8.34 4.08
CA ASN A 160 -2.38 9.76 4.17
C ASN A 160 -0.90 9.99 3.92
N TYR A 161 -0.63 11.02 3.14
CA TYR A 161 0.69 11.47 2.76
C TYR A 161 0.83 12.93 3.17
N THR A 162 1.89 13.27 3.88
CA THR A 162 2.17 14.64 4.29
C THR A 162 3.62 15.00 4.03
N ALA A 163 3.83 16.11 3.33
CA ALA A 163 5.13 16.72 3.14
C ALA A 163 5.31 17.93 4.09
N PRO A 164 6.54 18.18 4.60
CA PRO A 164 6.81 19.34 5.43
C PRO A 164 6.65 20.65 4.64
N SER A 165 6.25 21.73 5.33
CA SER A 165 6.09 23.06 4.73
C SER A 165 7.41 23.71 4.32
N ARG A 166 8.49 23.38 5.02
CA ARG A 166 9.87 23.78 4.73
C ARG A 166 10.80 22.63 5.09
N SER A 167 11.71 22.31 4.19
CA SER A 167 12.92 21.55 4.51
C SER A 167 14.06 22.35 3.91
N ALA A 168 15.05 22.71 4.74
CA ALA A 168 16.23 23.42 4.28
C ALA A 168 16.80 22.67 3.08
N ASN A 169 16.92 23.36 1.93
CA ASN A 169 17.43 22.84 0.66
C ASN A 169 16.53 21.85 -0.11
N ARG A 170 15.20 21.87 0.08
CA ARG A 170 14.28 21.04 -0.74
C ARG A 170 13.31 21.84 -1.62
N PRO A 171 12.89 21.30 -2.78
CA PRO A 171 11.89 21.92 -3.63
C PRO A 171 10.59 22.18 -2.86
N ARG A 172 10.03 23.39 -3.00
CA ARG A 172 8.79 23.77 -2.31
C ARG A 172 7.58 23.11 -2.96
N LEU A 173 6.70 22.53 -2.14
CA LEU A 173 5.37 22.07 -2.55
C LEU A 173 4.28 23.09 -2.15
N LEU A 174 3.37 23.36 -3.08
CA LEU A 174 2.18 24.21 -2.88
C LEU A 174 1.08 23.44 -2.15
N VAL A 175 0.82 22.19 -2.58
CA VAL A 175 -0.10 21.25 -1.92
C VAL A 175 0.73 20.13 -1.31
N ARG A 176 0.47 19.80 -0.04
CA ARG A 176 1.37 19.01 0.80
C ARG A 176 0.71 17.87 1.55
N HIS A 177 -0.59 17.69 1.34
CA HIS A 177 -1.36 16.65 1.99
C HIS A 177 -2.21 15.99 0.93
N TRP A 178 -2.02 14.68 0.79
CA TRP A 178 -2.81 13.83 -0.07
C TRP A 178 -3.40 12.72 0.79
N GLN A 179 -4.70 12.50 0.64
CA GLN A 179 -5.40 11.38 1.25
C GLN A 179 -6.16 10.63 0.17
N ASP A 180 -5.93 9.33 0.17
CA ASP A 180 -6.69 8.36 -0.59
C ASP A 180 -7.36 7.39 0.39
N ARG A 181 -8.68 7.29 0.30
CA ARG A 181 -9.48 6.41 1.15
C ARG A 181 -10.63 5.85 0.36
N GLY A 182 -11.05 4.65 0.72
CA GLY A 182 -12.15 4.01 0.02
C GLY A 182 -12.72 2.82 0.74
N LYS A 183 -13.79 2.30 0.12
CA LYS A 183 -14.45 1.06 0.49
C LYS A 183 -14.76 0.25 -0.76
N GLY A 184 -14.88 -1.05 -0.58
CA GLY A 184 -15.05 -2.00 -1.67
C GLY A 184 -13.79 -2.20 -2.50
N ALA A 185 -13.87 -3.11 -3.45
CA ALA A 185 -12.80 -3.48 -4.37
C ALA A 185 -13.37 -3.89 -5.74
N GLY A 186 -12.53 -3.84 -6.77
CA GLY A 186 -12.92 -4.07 -8.16
C GLY A 186 -14.02 -3.12 -8.62
N SER A 187 -15.08 -3.62 -9.25
CA SER A 187 -16.20 -2.79 -9.73
C SER A 187 -17.06 -2.19 -8.62
N MET A 188 -16.84 -2.59 -7.37
CA MET A 188 -17.54 -2.06 -6.19
C MET A 188 -16.74 -0.98 -5.45
N LEU A 189 -15.54 -0.66 -5.95
CA LEU A 189 -14.65 0.31 -5.34
C LEU A 189 -15.27 1.72 -5.36
N GLN A 190 -15.30 2.36 -4.19
CA GLN A 190 -15.69 3.74 -4.00
C GLN A 190 -14.56 4.48 -3.31
N GLU A 191 -13.88 5.34 -4.06
CA GLU A 191 -12.76 6.15 -3.57
C GLU A 191 -13.19 7.58 -3.29
N VAL A 192 -12.54 8.17 -2.29
CA VAL A 192 -12.69 9.56 -1.91
C VAL A 192 -11.31 10.15 -1.73
N PHE A 193 -10.98 11.08 -2.61
CA PHE A 193 -9.72 11.79 -2.60
C PHE A 193 -9.82 13.12 -1.87
N HIS A 194 -8.76 13.49 -1.15
CA HIS A 194 -8.65 14.80 -0.52
C HIS A 194 -7.22 15.36 -0.60
N GLY A 195 -7.11 16.60 -1.03
CA GLY A 195 -5.86 17.31 -1.20
C GLY A 195 -5.07 16.83 -2.42
N ASP A 196 -3.75 16.98 -2.35
CA ASP A 196 -2.75 16.56 -3.34
C ASP A 196 -1.32 16.74 -2.79
N ILE A 197 -0.31 16.20 -3.49
CA ILE A 197 1.09 16.57 -3.34
C ILE A 197 1.56 17.23 -4.64
N ALA A 198 1.76 18.56 -4.65
CA ALA A 198 2.05 19.27 -5.90
C ALA A 198 2.95 20.50 -5.73
N SER A 199 3.70 20.82 -6.77
CA SER A 199 4.58 21.99 -6.90
C SER A 199 3.96 23.15 -7.68
N SER A 200 2.86 22.93 -8.40
CA SER A 200 2.15 23.90 -9.23
C SER A 200 0.66 23.65 -9.16
#